data_AF-A0A5Z3P034-F1
#
_entry.id   AF-A0A5Z3P034-F1
#
_cell.length_a   1.000
_cell.length_b   1.000
_cell.length_c   1.000
_cell.angle_alpha   90.00
_cell.angle_beta   90.00
_cell.angle_gamma   90.00
#
_symmetry.space_group_name_H-M   'P 1'
#
loop_
_entity.id
_entity.type
_entity.pdbx_description
1 polymer ?
#
loop_
_entity_poly.entity_id
_entity_poly.type
_entity_poly.pdbx_seq_one_letter_code
_entity_poly.pdbx_strand_id
1 'polypeptide(L)' 'MGKATYTVTVTNNSNGVSVDYETEAPMTLLVPEVAAEVVKDLVNTVRSYDTENEH' A
#
# COMPACT_ATOMS: atom_id res chain seq x y z
N MET A 1 -24.67 8.74 3.20
CA MET A 1 -23.58 9.30 2.38
C MET A 1 -22.31 8.58 2.81
N GLY A 2 -21.66 7.82 1.92
CA GLY A 2 -20.40 7.14 2.23
C GLY A 2 -19.33 8.18 2.55
N LYS A 3 -18.50 7.92 3.57
CA LYS A 3 -17.36 8.79 3.88
C LYS A 3 -16.38 8.77 2.70
N ALA A 4 -15.75 9.90 2.43
CA ALA A 4 -14.74 10.00 1.38
C ALA A 4 -13.46 9.29 1.85
N THR A 5 -13.09 8.22 1.15
CA THR A 5 -11.84 7.49 1.35
C THR A 5 -10.85 7.83 0.24
N TYR A 6 -9.57 7.59 0.52
CA TYR A 6 -8.48 7.67 -0.43
C TYR A 6 -7.76 6.33 -0.48
N THR A 7 -7.45 5.86 -1.68
CA THR A 7 -6.77 4.58 -1.89
C THR A 7 -5.35 4.84 -2.41
N VAL A 8 -4.37 4.22 -1.77
CA VAL A 8 -2.99 4.16 -2.22
C VAL A 8 -2.72 2.74 -2.69
N THR A 9 -2.43 2.59 -3.98
CA THR A 9 -2.11 1.29 -4.58
C THR A 9 -0.62 1.22 -4.88
N VAL A 10 0.02 0.13 -4.49
CA VAL A 10 1.39 -0.20 -4.90
C VAL A 10 1.35 -1.49 -5.72
N THR A 11 1.85 -1.40 -6.94
CA THR A 11 1.98 -2.55 -7.86
C THR A 11 3.45 -2.89 -8.03
N ASN A 12 3.83 -4.14 -7.75
CA ASN A 12 5.12 -4.65 -8.17
C ASN A 12 5.05 -5.00 -9.65
N ASN A 13 5.74 -4.20 -10.47
CA ASN A 13 5.74 -4.39 -11.91
C ASN A 13 6.39 -5.70 -12.37
N SER A 14 7.25 -6.31 -11.54
CA SER A 14 7.95 -7.55 -11.89
C SER A 14 7.03 -8.77 -11.88
N ASN A 15 6.02 -8.81 -10.99
CA ASN A 15 5.12 -9.96 -10.83
C ASN A 15 3.62 -9.60 -11.00
N GLY A 16 3.30 -8.31 -11.17
CA GLY A 16 1.94 -7.82 -11.40
C GLY A 16 1.07 -7.74 -10.14
N VAL A 17 1.60 -8.12 -8.97
CA VAL A 17 0.85 -8.08 -7.71
C VAL A 17 0.64 -6.62 -7.29
N SER A 18 -0.60 -6.30 -6.95
CA SER A 18 -0.99 -4.98 -6.43
C SER A 18 -1.59 -5.12 -5.04
N VAL A 19 -1.25 -4.20 -4.15
CA VAL A 19 -1.82 -4.11 -2.81
C VAL A 19 -2.34 -2.69 -2.59
N ASP A 20 -3.52 -2.60 -1.99
CA ASP A 20 -4.24 -1.36 -1.73
C ASP A 20 -4.24 -1.03 -0.24
N TYR A 21 -4.05 0.25 0.07
CA TYR A 21 -4.25 0.83 1.39
C TYR A 21 -5.33 1.91 1.32
N GLU A 22 -6.40 1.76 2.10
CA GLU A 22 -7.51 2.72 2.15
C GLU A 22 -7.45 3.56 3.42
N THR A 23 -7.65 4.87 3.31
CA THR A 23 -7.70 5.79 4.45
C THR A 23 -8.78 6.85 4.30
N GLU A 24 -9.47 7.17 5.40
CA GLU A 24 -10.41 8.30 5.50
C GLU A 24 -9.70 9.63 5.75
N ALA A 25 -8.38 9.62 5.99
CA ALA A 25 -7.60 10.77 6.41
C ALA A 25 -6.42 11.03 5.46
N PRO A 26 -6.66 11.41 4.18
CA PRO A 26 -5.59 11.57 3.18
C PRO A 26 -4.55 12.63 3.56
N MET A 27 -4.90 13.60 4.42
CA MET A 27 -3.97 14.64 4.88
C MET A 27 -2.82 14.07 5.72
N THR A 28 -2.98 12.90 6.36
CA THR A 28 -1.90 12.28 7.14
C THR A 28 -0.76 11.79 6.24
N LEU A 29 -1.05 11.48 4.96
CA LEU A 29 -0.06 11.10 3.96
C LEU A 29 0.85 12.27 3.53
N LEU A 30 0.55 13.51 3.94
CA LEU A 30 1.45 14.64 3.74
C LEU A 30 2.61 14.66 4.74
N VAL A 31 2.50 13.90 5.84
CA VAL A 31 3.58 13.75 6.82
C VAL A 31 4.57 12.71 6.28
N PRO A 32 5.85 13.07 6.05
CA PRO A 32 6.81 12.18 5.38
C PRO A 32 7.00 10.84 6.10
N GLU A 33 7.02 10.84 7.43
CA GLU A 33 7.16 9.63 8.25
C GLU A 33 5.97 8.68 8.09
N VAL A 34 4.74 9.24 8.05
CA VAL A 34 3.52 8.46 7.84
C VAL A 34 3.49 7.89 6.43
N ALA A 35 3.81 8.71 5.42
CA ALA A 35 3.88 8.27 4.03
C ALA A 35 4.92 7.14 3.85
N ALA A 36 6.10 7.29 4.47
CA ALA A 36 7.16 6.30 4.40
C ALA A 36 6.72 4.96 5.02
N GLU A 37 6.06 4.97 6.18
CA GLU A 37 5.56 3.75 6.81
C GLU A 37 4.45 3.09 5.99
N VAL A 38 3.50 3.85 5.43
CA VAL A 38 2.44 3.30 4.56
C VAL A 38 3.03 2.65 3.31
N VAL A 39 3.96 3.32 2.63
CA VAL A 39 4.61 2.76 1.44
C VAL A 39 5.46 1.54 1.79
N LYS A 40 6.17 1.56 2.93
CA LYS A 40 6.96 0.42 3.42
C LYS A 40 6.08 -0.80 3.69
N ASP A 41 4.94 -0.62 4.34
CA ASP A 41 3.99 -1.70 4.63
C ASP A 41 3.44 -2.31 3.34
N LEU A 42 2.99 -1.46 2.40
CA LEU A 42 2.53 -1.89 1.08
C LEU A 42 3.62 -2.66 0.32
N VAL A 43 4.85 -2.15 0.27
CA VAL A 43 5.97 -2.81 -0.40
C VAL A 43 6.31 -4.14 0.25
N ASN A 44 6.36 -4.22 1.58
CA ASN A 44 6.63 -5.49 2.28
C ASN A 44 5.54 -6.53 1.98
N THR A 45 4.28 -6.11 1.94
CA THR A 45 3.16 -6.98 1.61
C THR A 45 3.28 -7.51 0.18
N VAL A 46 3.53 -6.63 -0.79
CA VAL A 46 3.71 -7.03 -2.20
C VAL A 46 4.93 -7.96 -2.38
N ARG A 47 6.00 -7.76 -1.61
CA ARG A 47 7.18 -8.65 -1.62
C ARG A 47 6.89 -10.00 -0.97
N SER A 48 6.05 -10.05 0.07
CA SER A 48 5.65 -11.30 0.71
C SER A 48 4.99 -12.24 -0.30
N TYR A 49 4.15 -11.72 -1.19
CA TYR A 49 3.52 -12.51 -2.26
C TYR A 49 4.52 -13.13 -3.25
N ASP A 50 5.72 -12.58 -3.38
CA ASP A 50 6.79 -13.16 -4.18
C ASP A 50 7.32 -14.43 -3.50
N THR A 51 7.60 -14.34 -2.19
CA THR A 51 8.10 -15.44 -1.36
C THR A 51 7.05 -16.52 -1.06
N GLU A 52 5.75 -16.22 -1.11
CA GLU A 52 4.68 -17.20 -0.88
C GLU A 52 4.37 -18.07 -2.12
N ASN A 53 4.83 -17.68 -3.32
CA ASN A 53 4.73 -18.52 -4.52
C ASN A 53 5.88 -19.53 -4.66
N GLU A 54 6.83 -19.54 -3.73
CA GLU A 54 8.01 -20.42 -3.74
C GLU A 54 7.88 -21.65 -2.81
N HIS A 55 6.69 -21.95 -2.26
CA HIS A 55 6.45 -23.11 -1.37
C HIS A 55 5.44 -24.12 -1.92
#